data_AF-A0A6J0B9B5-F1
#
_entry.id   AF-A0A6J0B9B5-F1
#
_cell.length_a   1.000
_cell.length_b   1.000
_cell.length_c   1.000
_cell.angle_alpha   90.00
_cell.angle_beta   90.00
_cell.angle_gamma   90.00
#
_symmetry.space_group_name_H-M   'P 1'
#
loop_
_entity.id
_entity.type
_entity.pdbx_description
1 polymer ?
#
loop_
_entity_poly.entity_id
_entity_poly.type
_entity_poly.pdbx_seq_one_letter_code
_entity_poly.pdbx_strand_id
1 'polypeptide(L)'
;MNILLANGIFSLILCMAAAPADVMVLGKPSFISDQGQFVRKCIYSKWYSKLQVNCSRRDFENIPEKLNTKVEIMVMSSNRLREELPPHTFAPYTRLVSLFLNDNFLSDINNTIEDLQYLQVLDISDNGFYVLPSTLFQLPYLRTLYLSHNFLTDGTFKLEVTSPIEHLEIGRNKLTKIPSIGPQPSLTKLNLSTNNIDRLSVDDVAPFCKLEILDITNNPISLGDSSCDCHQFMKWVKIRNITLVSNIACKRETLDSCSATSFTNETMALYNECLGAIEIAKAQAKAKATWITAGSCILAFLVCVIIGLYCVHKRNKKREKKKKKAQTLAANNANTELLNGNLPEPV
;
A
#
# COMPACT_ATOMS: atom_id res chain seq x y z
N MET A 1 9.04 18.95 -70.95
CA MET A 1 8.14 19.37 -72.04
C MET A 1 6.77 19.66 -71.43
N ASN A 2 6.38 20.95 -71.44
CA ASN A 2 5.12 21.60 -71.01
C ASN A 2 4.78 21.52 -69.51
N ILE A 3 4.74 22.57 -68.67
CA ILE A 3 4.35 24.00 -68.74
C ILE A 3 2.86 24.25 -69.02
N LEU A 4 2.20 24.84 -68.01
CA LEU A 4 1.12 25.87 -67.99
C LEU A 4 0.77 26.07 -66.50
N LEU A 5 1.10 27.12 -65.73
CA LEU A 5 1.16 28.59 -65.88
C LEU A 5 -0.17 29.26 -66.27
N ALA A 6 -0.70 30.05 -65.31
CA ALA A 6 -1.39 31.36 -65.44
C ALA A 6 -2.30 31.56 -64.21
N ASN A 7 -2.54 32.73 -63.61
CA ASN A 7 -2.04 34.11 -63.73
C ASN A 7 -2.73 34.90 -62.59
N GLY A 8 -2.13 35.99 -62.10
CA GLY A 8 -2.81 36.94 -61.21
C GLY A 8 -1.88 38.00 -60.61
N ILE A 9 -1.83 39.17 -61.25
CA ILE A 9 -0.86 40.27 -61.10
C ILE A 9 -1.41 41.42 -60.21
N PHE A 10 -0.50 42.04 -59.46
CA PHE A 10 -0.40 43.43 -58.94
C PHE A 10 -1.57 44.42 -59.06
N SER A 11 -1.82 45.19 -58.00
CA SER A 11 -1.34 46.61 -57.92
C SER A 11 -1.62 47.32 -56.58
N LEU A 12 -0.62 48.10 -56.17
CA LEU A 12 -0.62 49.14 -55.14
C LEU A 12 -1.65 50.25 -55.41
N ILE A 13 -2.19 50.85 -54.33
CA ILE A 13 -2.50 52.29 -54.29
C ILE A 13 -1.96 52.90 -52.98
N LEU A 14 -1.37 54.07 -53.17
CA LEU A 14 -0.56 54.92 -52.30
C LEU A 14 -1.40 56.10 -51.77
N CYS A 15 -1.19 56.54 -50.51
CA CYS A 15 -1.36 57.94 -50.04
C CYS A 15 -0.79 58.05 -48.62
N MET A 16 0.42 58.61 -48.41
CA MET A 16 0.78 60.03 -48.26
C MET A 16 0.72 60.54 -46.80
N ALA A 17 1.91 60.55 -46.19
CA ALA A 17 2.53 61.55 -45.31
C ALA A 17 1.74 62.23 -44.16
N ALA A 18 2.26 62.09 -42.94
CA ALA A 18 2.77 63.20 -42.12
C ALA A 18 3.48 62.67 -40.85
N ALA A 19 4.75 63.04 -40.66
CA ALA A 19 5.36 63.15 -39.33
C ALA A 19 5.17 64.60 -38.85
N PRO A 20 5.09 64.88 -37.53
CA PRO A 20 6.33 65.12 -36.79
C PRO A 20 6.34 64.75 -35.29
N ALA A 21 7.58 64.77 -34.76
CA ALA A 21 8.02 65.17 -33.42
C ALA A 21 7.90 64.18 -32.22
N ASP A 22 9.08 63.61 -31.92
CA ASP A 22 9.69 63.30 -30.61
C ASP A 22 8.91 63.59 -29.32
N VAL A 23 8.73 62.56 -28.49
CA VAL A 23 9.05 62.62 -27.04
C VAL A 23 9.62 61.26 -26.61
N MET A 24 10.86 61.28 -26.11
CA MET A 24 11.54 60.16 -25.46
C MET A 24 10.72 59.65 -24.27
N VAL A 25 10.40 58.35 -24.26
CA VAL A 25 10.24 57.59 -23.02
C VAL A 25 11.20 56.42 -23.09
N LEU A 26 12.20 56.42 -22.20
CA LEU A 26 13.13 55.33 -21.99
C LEU A 26 12.35 54.03 -21.68
N GLY A 27 12.18 53.18 -22.68
CA GLY A 27 11.80 51.79 -22.49
C GLY A 27 12.97 51.03 -21.87
N LYS A 28 12.81 50.57 -20.62
CA LYS A 28 13.64 49.51 -20.06
C LYS A 28 13.50 48.26 -20.94
N PRO A 29 14.57 47.48 -21.14
CA PRO A 29 14.51 46.30 -21.99
C PRO A 29 13.47 45.33 -21.42
N SER A 30 12.52 44.96 -22.26
CA SER A 30 11.67 43.81 -22.07
C SER A 30 12.55 42.58 -21.84
N PHE A 31 12.73 42.23 -20.58
CA PHE A 31 13.10 40.88 -20.18
C PHE A 31 12.00 39.96 -20.71
N ILE A 32 12.30 39.26 -21.81
CA ILE A 32 11.68 37.97 -22.08
C ILE A 32 12.19 37.10 -20.94
N SER A 33 11.46 37.10 -19.82
CA SER A 33 11.61 36.07 -18.82
C SER A 33 11.07 34.81 -19.47
N ASP A 34 11.98 34.06 -20.09
CA ASP A 34 11.85 32.62 -20.24
C ASP A 34 11.75 32.05 -18.82
N GLN A 35 10.56 32.15 -18.21
CA GLN A 35 10.21 31.35 -17.06
C GLN A 35 10.08 29.93 -17.59
N GLY A 36 11.24 29.29 -17.75
CA GLY A 36 11.34 27.86 -17.89
C GLY A 36 10.45 27.26 -16.82
N GLN A 37 9.40 26.59 -17.26
CA GLN A 37 8.50 25.81 -16.44
C GLN A 37 9.39 24.85 -15.64
N PHE A 38 9.68 25.17 -14.39
CA PHE A 38 10.45 24.30 -13.50
C PHE A 38 9.64 23.01 -13.38
N VAL A 39 10.04 21.99 -14.16
CA VAL A 39 9.42 20.67 -14.07
C VAL A 39 9.65 20.21 -12.64
N ARG A 40 8.57 20.17 -11.86
CA ARG A 40 8.55 19.66 -10.50
C ARG A 40 8.93 18.18 -10.58
N LYS A 41 10.22 17.86 -10.45
CA LYS A 41 10.72 16.49 -10.55
C LYS A 41 10.68 15.85 -9.17
N CYS A 42 10.11 14.64 -9.11
CA CYS A 42 10.23 13.78 -7.93
C CYS A 42 11.64 13.19 -7.84
N ILE A 43 12.08 12.90 -6.62
CA ILE A 43 13.37 12.30 -6.32
C ILE A 43 13.18 10.81 -6.10
N TYR A 44 13.97 10.00 -6.80
CA TYR A 44 14.01 8.55 -6.57
C TYR A 44 15.17 8.20 -5.64
N SER A 45 14.92 7.25 -4.73
CA SER A 45 15.93 6.71 -3.82
C SER A 45 15.66 5.24 -3.53
N LYS A 46 16.63 4.57 -2.89
CA LYS A 46 16.40 3.24 -2.31
C LYS A 46 16.38 3.36 -0.79
N TRP A 47 15.32 2.86 -0.17
CA TRP A 47 15.16 2.84 1.28
C TRP A 47 14.95 1.40 1.73
N TYR A 48 15.89 0.83 2.50
CA TYR A 48 15.91 -0.60 2.86
C TYR A 48 15.64 -1.54 1.67
N SER A 49 16.33 -1.31 0.55
CA SER A 49 16.19 -2.04 -0.71
C SER A 49 14.86 -1.84 -1.47
N LYS A 50 13.95 -1.01 -0.97
CA LYS A 50 12.71 -0.63 -1.64
C LYS A 50 12.90 0.58 -2.53
N LEU A 51 12.30 0.56 -3.73
CA LEU A 51 12.31 1.73 -4.61
C LEU A 51 11.34 2.79 -4.08
N GLN A 52 11.88 3.93 -3.67
CA GLN A 52 11.12 5.07 -3.20
C GLN A 52 11.05 6.17 -4.26
N VAL A 53 9.88 6.81 -4.38
CA VAL A 53 9.71 8.10 -5.05
C VAL A 53 9.23 9.14 -4.04
N ASN A 54 9.94 10.25 -3.93
CA ASN A 54 9.58 11.38 -3.09
C ASN A 54 9.24 12.59 -3.96
N CYS A 55 7.97 12.97 -3.91
CA CYS A 55 7.37 14.11 -4.59
C CYS A 55 6.88 15.18 -3.60
N SER A 56 7.28 15.13 -2.33
CA SER A 56 6.79 16.03 -1.28
C SER A 56 7.15 17.49 -1.52
N ARG A 57 6.34 18.44 -1.01
CA ARG A 57 6.63 19.89 -1.03
C ARG A 57 6.91 20.45 -2.42
N ARG A 58 6.07 20.06 -3.39
CA ARG A 58 6.20 20.45 -4.81
C ARG A 58 4.91 21.01 -5.39
N ASP A 59 3.96 21.40 -4.53
CA ASP A 59 2.67 22.00 -4.90
C ASP A 59 1.86 21.15 -5.90
N PHE A 60 2.04 19.83 -5.94
CA PHE A 60 1.31 18.97 -6.87
C PHE A 60 -0.18 18.96 -6.55
N GLU A 61 -1.01 19.19 -7.56
CA GLU A 61 -2.48 19.08 -7.44
C GLU A 61 -3.00 17.67 -7.74
N ASN A 62 -2.20 16.87 -8.45
CA ASN A 62 -2.53 15.48 -8.80
C ASN A 62 -1.27 14.63 -8.66
N ILE A 63 -1.45 13.31 -8.58
CA ILE A 63 -0.33 12.37 -8.68
C ILE A 63 0.34 12.55 -10.05
N PRO A 64 1.67 12.78 -10.11
CA PRO A 64 2.36 12.99 -11.38
C PRO A 64 2.19 11.81 -12.33
N GLU A 65 1.91 12.10 -13.59
CA GLU A 65 1.87 11.06 -14.63
C GLU A 65 3.27 10.49 -14.87
N LYS A 66 3.33 9.20 -15.26
CA LYS A 66 4.56 8.50 -15.68
C LYS A 66 5.61 8.29 -14.60
N LEU A 67 5.22 8.19 -13.32
CA LEU A 67 6.12 7.65 -12.30
C LEU A 67 6.43 6.17 -12.58
N ASN A 68 7.57 5.70 -12.10
CA ASN A 68 7.95 4.31 -12.25
C ASN A 68 6.96 3.41 -11.50
N THR A 69 6.28 2.51 -12.19
CA THR A 69 5.27 1.61 -11.61
C THR A 69 5.84 0.56 -10.65
N LYS A 70 7.16 0.40 -10.60
CA LYS A 70 7.85 -0.50 -9.66
C LYS A 70 8.10 0.11 -8.29
N VAL A 71 7.69 1.35 -8.05
CA VAL A 71 7.83 1.99 -6.73
C VAL A 71 7.09 1.19 -5.66
N GLU A 72 7.74 1.07 -4.51
CA GLU A 72 7.19 0.40 -3.33
C GLU A 72 6.88 1.41 -2.22
N ILE A 73 7.54 2.57 -2.24
CA ILE A 73 7.30 3.66 -1.30
C ILE A 73 7.03 4.93 -2.11
N MET A 74 5.87 5.52 -1.91
CA MET A 74 5.48 6.76 -2.56
C MET A 74 5.21 7.83 -1.50
N VAL A 75 6.02 8.89 -1.52
CA VAL A 75 5.91 10.02 -0.60
C VAL A 75 5.38 11.22 -1.39
N MET A 76 4.11 11.57 -1.15
CA MET A 76 3.38 12.68 -1.76
C MET A 76 3.00 13.76 -0.74
N SER A 77 3.61 13.72 0.45
CA SER A 77 3.27 14.60 1.58
C SER A 77 3.48 16.09 1.28
N SER A 78 2.74 16.97 1.96
CA SER A 78 2.90 18.43 1.84
C SER A 78 2.77 18.91 0.39
N ASN A 79 1.69 18.54 -0.28
CA ASN A 79 1.38 19.01 -1.64
C ASN A 79 0.02 19.73 -1.63
N ARG A 80 -0.63 19.84 -2.80
CA ARG A 80 -1.96 20.44 -2.93
C ARG A 80 -2.92 19.48 -3.59
N LEU A 81 -2.78 18.18 -3.30
CA LEU A 81 -3.60 17.16 -3.94
C LEU A 81 -5.08 17.49 -3.71
N ARG A 82 -5.85 17.44 -4.81
CA ARG A 82 -7.27 17.80 -4.84
C ARG A 82 -8.07 17.00 -3.82
N GLU A 83 -9.19 17.57 -3.38
CA GLU A 83 -10.14 16.97 -2.44
C GLU A 83 -10.54 15.53 -2.81
N GLU A 84 -10.72 15.28 -4.10
CA GLU A 84 -11.00 13.95 -4.65
C GLU A 84 -9.94 13.58 -5.71
N LEU A 85 -9.30 12.43 -5.52
CA LEU A 85 -8.42 11.85 -6.53
C LEU A 85 -9.24 11.09 -7.58
N PRO A 86 -8.83 11.09 -8.87
CA PRO A 86 -9.48 10.27 -9.88
C PRO A 86 -9.56 8.79 -9.46
N PRO A 87 -10.64 8.06 -9.77
CA PRO A 87 -10.72 6.63 -9.52
C PRO A 87 -9.54 5.88 -10.14
N HIS A 88 -9.08 4.83 -9.46
CA HIS A 88 -7.93 4.01 -9.88
C HIS A 88 -6.61 4.79 -10.07
N THR A 89 -6.48 5.98 -9.45
CA THR A 89 -5.25 6.79 -9.50
C THR A 89 -4.00 5.97 -9.16
N PHE A 90 -4.11 5.03 -8.21
CA PHE A 90 -2.99 4.21 -7.79
C PHE A 90 -2.90 2.82 -8.44
N ALA A 91 -3.82 2.45 -9.34
CA ALA A 91 -3.86 1.14 -9.98
C ALA A 91 -2.55 0.73 -10.69
N PRO A 92 -1.79 1.64 -11.34
CA PRO A 92 -0.51 1.28 -11.94
C PRO A 92 0.58 0.89 -10.93
N TYR A 93 0.44 1.26 -9.65
CA TYR A 93 1.47 1.11 -8.62
C TYR A 93 1.19 -0.08 -7.69
N THR A 94 0.90 -1.24 -8.29
CA THR A 94 0.53 -2.49 -7.58
C THR A 94 1.59 -3.03 -6.61
N ARG A 95 2.80 -2.46 -6.60
CA ARG A 95 3.89 -2.85 -5.68
C ARG A 95 3.99 -1.95 -4.45
N LEU A 96 3.13 -0.95 -4.31
CA LEU A 96 3.16 -0.07 -3.15
C LEU A 96 2.97 -0.84 -1.86
N VAL A 97 3.90 -0.58 -0.94
CA VAL A 97 3.91 -1.06 0.44
C VAL A 97 3.68 0.10 1.40
N SER A 98 4.13 1.32 1.04
CA SER A 98 3.92 2.52 1.83
C SER A 98 3.50 3.70 0.97
N LEU A 99 2.41 4.35 1.37
CA LEU A 99 1.85 5.52 0.69
C LEU A 99 1.65 6.64 1.71
N PHE A 100 2.31 7.77 1.48
CA PHE A 100 2.22 8.96 2.34
C PHE A 100 1.56 10.10 1.55
N LEU A 101 0.35 10.46 1.95
CA LEU A 101 -0.50 11.51 1.38
C LEU A 101 -0.81 12.61 2.40
N ASN A 102 -0.12 12.61 3.54
CA ASN A 102 -0.36 13.56 4.60
C ASN A 102 -0.05 15.01 4.22
N ASP A 103 -0.69 15.98 4.88
CA ASP A 103 -0.52 17.40 4.61
C ASP A 103 -0.88 17.73 3.14
N ASN A 104 -2.14 17.46 2.80
CA ASN A 104 -2.77 17.76 1.50
C ASN A 104 -4.19 18.28 1.75
N PHE A 105 -5.02 18.37 0.70
CA PHE A 105 -6.41 18.81 0.81
C PHE A 105 -7.41 17.67 0.56
N LEU A 106 -7.00 16.40 0.76
CA LEU A 106 -7.86 15.25 0.45
C LEU A 106 -9.03 15.15 1.43
N SER A 107 -10.22 14.87 0.92
CA SER A 107 -11.41 14.56 1.73
C SER A 107 -12.06 13.23 1.35
N ASP A 108 -11.67 12.65 0.20
CA ASP A 108 -12.11 11.33 -0.24
C ASP A 108 -10.97 10.54 -0.93
N ILE A 109 -10.97 9.23 -0.71
CA ILE A 109 -10.10 8.24 -1.38
C ILE A 109 -10.90 7.03 -1.91
N ASN A 110 -12.23 7.15 -2.03
CA ASN A 110 -13.10 6.14 -2.62
C ASN A 110 -12.60 5.71 -4.00
N ASN A 111 -12.58 4.40 -4.26
CA ASN A 111 -12.14 3.79 -5.52
C ASN A 111 -10.69 4.15 -5.94
N THR A 112 -9.85 4.66 -5.05
CA THR A 112 -8.46 5.05 -5.39
C THR A 112 -7.42 4.05 -4.89
N ILE A 113 -7.67 3.43 -3.74
CA ILE A 113 -6.71 2.58 -3.02
C ILE A 113 -7.01 1.07 -3.08
N GLU A 114 -8.13 0.67 -3.68
CA GLU A 114 -8.57 -0.73 -3.71
C GLU A 114 -7.60 -1.67 -4.43
N ASP A 115 -6.85 -1.15 -5.40
CA ASP A 115 -5.84 -1.90 -6.14
C ASP A 115 -4.54 -2.14 -5.33
N LEU A 116 -4.39 -1.51 -4.16
CA LEU A 116 -3.16 -1.53 -3.36
C LEU A 116 -3.10 -2.75 -2.43
N GLN A 117 -3.17 -3.94 -3.02
CA GLN A 117 -3.25 -5.24 -2.35
C GLN A 117 -2.02 -5.63 -1.52
N TYR A 118 -0.93 -4.85 -1.55
CA TYR A 118 0.27 -5.06 -0.75
C TYR A 118 0.59 -3.89 0.20
N LEU A 119 -0.31 -2.91 0.30
CA LEU A 119 -0.11 -1.73 1.14
C LEU A 119 -0.08 -2.15 2.61
N GLN A 120 0.95 -1.70 3.31
CA GLN A 120 1.16 -1.96 4.74
C GLN A 120 1.07 -0.70 5.57
N VAL A 121 1.47 0.45 4.99
CA VAL A 121 1.45 1.75 5.66
C VAL A 121 0.70 2.75 4.79
N LEU A 122 -0.34 3.35 5.35
CA LEU A 122 -1.02 4.49 4.76
C LEU A 122 -1.00 5.66 5.74
N ASP A 123 -0.56 6.81 5.25
CA ASP A 123 -0.65 8.07 5.97
C ASP A 123 -1.50 9.08 5.20
N ILE A 124 -2.68 9.38 5.75
CA ILE A 124 -3.60 10.41 5.27
C ILE A 124 -3.90 11.43 6.39
N SER A 125 -2.95 11.58 7.32
CA SER A 125 -3.03 12.62 8.36
C SER A 125 -2.98 14.03 7.78
N ASP A 126 -3.40 15.04 8.55
CA ASP A 126 -3.37 16.46 8.13
C ASP A 126 -4.06 16.67 6.77
N ASN A 127 -5.33 16.27 6.69
CA ASN A 127 -6.17 16.38 5.50
C ASN A 127 -7.60 16.82 5.91
N GLY A 128 -8.58 16.67 5.01
CA GLY A 128 -9.98 17.08 5.18
C GLY A 128 -10.97 15.93 5.34
N PHE A 129 -10.55 14.72 5.75
CA PHE A 129 -11.44 13.56 5.79
C PHE A 129 -12.51 13.68 6.88
N TYR A 130 -13.77 13.49 6.49
CA TYR A 130 -14.93 13.36 7.40
C TYR A 130 -15.59 11.98 7.30
N VAL A 131 -15.39 11.26 6.19
CA VAL A 131 -15.78 9.87 5.95
C VAL A 131 -14.57 9.12 5.39
N LEU A 132 -14.52 7.80 5.61
CA LEU A 132 -13.51 6.91 5.03
C LEU A 132 -14.20 5.77 4.28
N PRO A 133 -13.66 5.31 3.14
CA PRO A 133 -14.17 4.13 2.46
C PRO A 133 -14.09 2.89 3.34
N SER A 134 -15.07 1.98 3.25
CA SER A 134 -14.94 0.65 3.87
C SER A 134 -13.77 -0.14 3.30
N THR A 135 -13.46 0.03 2.01
CA THR A 135 -12.35 -0.64 1.32
C THR A 135 -10.99 -0.33 1.94
N LEU A 136 -10.81 0.85 2.56
CA LEU A 136 -9.60 1.20 3.31
C LEU A 136 -9.32 0.18 4.43
N PHE A 137 -10.36 -0.24 5.13
CA PHE A 137 -10.30 -1.15 6.27
C PHE A 137 -10.39 -2.63 5.88
N GLN A 138 -10.34 -2.92 4.57
CA GLN A 138 -10.37 -4.26 4.01
C GLN A 138 -9.08 -4.63 3.27
N LEU A 139 -8.07 -3.74 3.27
CA LEU A 139 -6.77 -4.02 2.69
C LEU A 139 -6.06 -5.14 3.46
N PRO A 140 -5.66 -6.25 2.81
CA PRO A 140 -5.29 -7.50 3.49
C PRO A 140 -3.95 -7.43 4.24
N TYR A 141 -3.12 -6.44 3.96
CA TYR A 141 -1.81 -6.27 4.58
C TYR A 141 -1.64 -4.93 5.31
N LEU A 142 -2.67 -4.09 5.38
CA LEU A 142 -2.56 -2.78 6.05
C LEU A 142 -2.32 -2.98 7.55
N ARG A 143 -1.16 -2.52 8.03
CA ARG A 143 -0.71 -2.64 9.43
C ARG A 143 -0.70 -1.30 10.15
N THR A 144 -0.39 -0.23 9.46
CA THR A 144 -0.24 1.09 10.05
C THR A 144 -1.08 2.09 9.29
N LEU A 145 -1.97 2.76 10.02
CA LEU A 145 -2.91 3.72 9.45
C LEU A 145 -2.87 5.02 10.26
N TYR A 146 -2.42 6.10 9.62
CA TYR A 146 -2.42 7.43 10.20
C TYR A 146 -3.59 8.26 9.64
N LEU A 147 -4.46 8.66 10.55
CA LEU A 147 -5.70 9.43 10.32
C LEU A 147 -5.73 10.72 11.14
N SER A 148 -4.62 11.07 11.79
CA SER A 148 -4.58 12.19 12.72
C SER A 148 -4.85 13.52 12.02
N HIS A 149 -5.41 14.49 12.74
CA HIS A 149 -5.73 15.82 12.20
C HIS A 149 -6.65 15.76 10.96
N ASN A 150 -7.82 15.18 11.17
CA ASN A 150 -8.93 15.17 10.21
C ASN A 150 -10.23 15.59 10.93
N PHE A 151 -11.38 15.39 10.28
CA PHE A 151 -12.70 15.72 10.80
C PHE A 151 -13.54 14.46 11.08
N LEU A 152 -12.89 13.34 11.43
CA LEU A 152 -13.56 12.06 11.64
C LEU A 152 -14.44 12.10 12.90
N THR A 153 -15.60 11.46 12.80
CA THR A 153 -16.60 11.38 13.88
C THR A 153 -16.92 9.91 14.17
N ASP A 154 -17.71 9.65 15.20
CA ASP A 154 -18.15 8.30 15.56
C ASP A 154 -18.83 7.57 14.39
N GLY A 155 -19.48 8.31 13.48
CA GLY A 155 -20.16 7.75 12.31
C GLY A 155 -19.19 7.13 11.29
N THR A 156 -17.94 7.59 11.24
CA THR A 156 -16.92 7.11 10.29
C THR A 156 -16.56 5.65 10.54
N PHE A 157 -16.67 5.16 11.78
CA PHE A 157 -16.22 3.82 12.18
C PHE A 157 -17.36 2.79 12.25
N LYS A 158 -18.52 3.08 11.66
CA LYS A 158 -19.64 2.12 11.52
C LYS A 158 -19.44 1.20 10.31
N LEU A 159 -18.31 0.49 10.28
CA LEU A 159 -17.91 -0.36 9.17
C LEU A 159 -17.18 -1.61 9.68
N GLU A 160 -17.09 -2.62 8.83
CA GLU A 160 -16.33 -3.83 9.10
C GLU A 160 -14.84 -3.59 8.85
N VAL A 161 -14.01 -3.87 9.85
CA VAL A 161 -12.55 -3.77 9.76
C VAL A 161 -11.96 -5.18 9.72
N THR A 162 -11.45 -5.57 8.55
CA THR A 162 -10.78 -6.87 8.33
C THR A 162 -9.29 -6.72 8.08
N SER A 163 -8.82 -5.50 7.81
CA SER A 163 -7.41 -5.16 7.77
C SER A 163 -6.74 -5.51 9.10
N PRO A 164 -5.59 -6.19 9.09
CA PRO A 164 -4.91 -6.59 10.30
C PRO A 164 -4.07 -5.43 10.86
N ILE A 165 -4.75 -4.34 11.23
CA ILE A 165 -4.14 -3.10 11.72
C ILE A 165 -3.45 -3.38 13.05
N GLU A 166 -2.20 -2.94 13.16
CA GLU A 166 -1.35 -3.04 14.34
C GLU A 166 -1.24 -1.68 15.03
N HIS A 167 -1.10 -0.61 14.24
CA HIS A 167 -0.99 0.76 14.73
C HIS A 167 -2.04 1.66 14.07
N LEU A 168 -2.89 2.28 14.90
CA LEU A 168 -3.98 3.13 14.47
C LEU A 168 -3.89 4.50 15.15
N GLU A 169 -3.67 5.54 14.36
CA GLU A 169 -3.41 6.91 14.83
C GLU A 169 -4.56 7.84 14.41
N ILE A 170 -5.53 8.07 15.30
CA ILE A 170 -6.75 8.86 15.05
C ILE A 170 -6.79 10.09 15.97
N GLY A 171 -5.62 10.58 16.38
CA GLY A 171 -5.53 11.78 17.20
C GLY A 171 -6.09 13.01 16.50
N ARG A 172 -6.48 14.04 17.24
CA ARG A 172 -6.91 15.35 16.68
C ARG A 172 -8.05 15.23 15.67
N ASN A 173 -9.07 14.46 16.03
CA ASN A 173 -10.31 14.31 15.28
C ASN A 173 -11.50 14.83 16.13
N LYS A 174 -12.73 14.38 15.83
CA LYS A 174 -13.97 14.81 16.51
C LYS A 174 -14.72 13.63 17.15
N LEU A 175 -14.00 12.57 17.54
CA LEU A 175 -14.58 11.40 18.18
C LEU A 175 -15.11 11.73 19.58
N THR A 176 -16.29 11.21 19.92
CA THR A 176 -16.89 11.33 21.26
C THR A 176 -16.78 10.04 22.09
N LYS A 177 -16.36 8.96 21.44
CA LYS A 177 -16.11 7.66 22.06
C LYS A 177 -14.99 6.92 21.32
N ILE A 178 -14.46 5.88 21.96
CA ILE A 178 -13.56 4.94 21.30
C ILE A 178 -14.33 4.24 20.16
N PRO A 179 -13.74 4.12 18.95
CA PRO A 179 -14.44 3.57 17.81
C PRO A 179 -14.71 2.05 17.98
N SER A 180 -15.97 1.65 17.83
CA SER A 180 -16.40 0.25 17.90
C SER A 180 -16.17 -0.44 16.55
N ILE A 181 -14.95 -0.93 16.33
CA ILE A 181 -14.50 -1.60 15.09
C ILE A 181 -14.45 -3.13 15.21
N GLY A 182 -15.16 -3.70 16.19
CA GLY A 182 -15.18 -5.14 16.45
C GLY A 182 -13.84 -5.69 16.96
N PRO A 183 -13.68 -7.03 16.96
CA PRO A 183 -12.46 -7.68 17.43
C PRO A 183 -11.25 -7.35 16.56
N GLN A 184 -10.21 -6.74 17.15
CA GLN A 184 -8.96 -6.40 16.44
C GLN A 184 -7.77 -7.18 17.02
N PRO A 185 -7.53 -8.42 16.53
CA PRO A 185 -6.53 -9.34 17.08
C PRO A 185 -5.08 -8.95 16.80
N SER A 186 -4.86 -7.90 16.01
CA SER A 186 -3.53 -7.38 15.65
C SER A 186 -3.23 -6.01 16.26
N LEU A 187 -4.24 -5.28 16.74
CA LEU A 187 -4.07 -3.90 17.19
C LEU A 187 -3.26 -3.85 18.49
N THR A 188 -2.07 -3.25 18.43
CA THR A 188 -1.15 -3.08 19.56
C THR A 188 -1.05 -1.62 20.00
N LYS A 189 -1.26 -0.66 19.09
CA LYS A 189 -1.17 0.77 19.42
C LYS A 189 -2.38 1.51 18.89
N LEU A 190 -3.06 2.22 19.79
CA LEU A 190 -4.19 3.07 19.48
C LEU A 190 -3.97 4.47 20.05
N ASN A 191 -3.92 5.47 19.18
CA ASN A 191 -3.87 6.87 19.57
C ASN A 191 -5.19 7.56 19.23
N LEU A 192 -5.83 8.08 20.26
CA LEU A 192 -7.07 8.85 20.24
C LEU A 192 -6.89 10.22 20.91
N SER A 193 -5.65 10.67 21.09
CA SER A 193 -5.32 11.93 21.73
C SER A 193 -6.03 13.12 21.08
N THR A 194 -6.40 14.12 21.86
CA THR A 194 -7.00 15.37 21.34
C THR A 194 -8.29 15.12 20.53
N ASN A 195 -9.19 14.30 21.06
CA ASN A 195 -10.56 14.15 20.56
C ASN A 195 -11.55 14.75 21.59
N ASN A 196 -12.84 14.44 21.45
CA ASN A 196 -13.89 14.86 22.37
C ASN A 196 -14.44 13.67 23.19
N ILE A 197 -13.60 12.67 23.48
CA ILE A 197 -14.03 11.47 24.22
C ILE A 197 -14.35 11.86 25.66
N ASP A 198 -15.60 11.67 26.07
CA ASP A 198 -16.08 12.08 27.39
C ASP A 198 -16.29 10.92 28.37
N ARG A 199 -16.34 9.69 27.87
CA ARG A 199 -16.59 8.46 28.64
C ARG A 199 -15.69 7.32 28.20
N LEU A 200 -15.43 6.39 29.12
CA LEU A 200 -14.70 5.15 28.86
C LEU A 200 -15.41 3.99 29.55
N SER A 201 -15.57 2.88 28.84
CA SER A 201 -15.91 1.58 29.39
C SER A 201 -14.78 0.58 29.11
N VAL A 202 -14.75 -0.51 29.88
CA VAL A 202 -13.89 -1.66 29.54
C VAL A 202 -14.33 -2.29 28.21
N ASP A 203 -15.62 -2.26 27.91
CA ASP A 203 -16.19 -2.83 26.67
C ASP A 203 -15.65 -2.14 25.41
N ASP A 204 -15.27 -0.87 25.52
CA ASP A 204 -14.70 -0.10 24.42
C ASP A 204 -13.32 -0.60 23.97
N VAL A 205 -12.57 -1.24 24.89
CA VAL A 205 -11.20 -1.70 24.65
C VAL A 205 -11.05 -3.22 24.71
N ALA A 206 -12.04 -3.93 25.27
CA ALA A 206 -12.06 -5.39 25.35
C ALA A 206 -11.88 -6.09 23.99
N PRO A 207 -12.44 -5.60 22.86
CA PRO A 207 -12.21 -6.18 21.53
C PRO A 207 -10.76 -6.09 21.04
N PHE A 208 -9.87 -5.33 21.70
CA PHE A 208 -8.48 -5.12 21.29
C PHE A 208 -7.54 -5.95 22.15
N CYS A 209 -7.64 -7.28 22.04
CA CYS A 209 -7.01 -8.22 22.96
C CYS A 209 -5.46 -8.25 22.95
N LYS A 210 -4.81 -7.57 21.99
CA LYS A 210 -3.34 -7.36 21.97
C LYS A 210 -2.92 -5.91 22.22
N LEU A 211 -3.82 -5.05 22.66
CA LEU A 211 -3.50 -3.64 22.87
C LEU A 211 -2.37 -3.51 23.91
N GLU A 212 -1.32 -2.78 23.54
CA GLU A 212 -0.14 -2.52 24.37
C GLU A 212 -0.05 -1.05 24.74
N ILE A 213 -0.45 -0.14 23.85
CA ILE A 213 -0.41 1.31 24.05
C ILE A 213 -1.76 1.90 23.70
N LEU A 214 -2.32 2.66 24.65
CA LEU A 214 -3.52 3.46 24.46
C LEU A 214 -3.23 4.91 24.84
N ASP A 215 -3.25 5.81 23.86
CA ASP A 215 -3.17 7.25 24.10
C ASP A 215 -4.56 7.89 23.98
N ILE A 216 -5.01 8.50 25.08
CA ILE A 216 -6.28 9.23 25.16
C ILE A 216 -6.07 10.61 25.79
N THR A 217 -4.85 11.14 25.75
CA THR A 217 -4.52 12.48 26.25
C THR A 217 -5.40 13.55 25.61
N ASN A 218 -5.60 14.68 26.30
CA ASN A 218 -6.36 15.84 25.77
C ASN A 218 -7.80 15.51 25.32
N ASN A 219 -8.47 14.60 26.01
CA ASN A 219 -9.90 14.35 25.85
C ASN A 219 -10.65 14.82 27.12
N PRO A 220 -11.90 15.31 27.02
CA PRO A 220 -12.71 15.76 28.14
C PRO A 220 -13.30 14.58 28.94
N ILE A 221 -12.48 13.59 29.27
CA ILE A 221 -12.92 12.35 29.91
C ILE A 221 -13.44 12.68 31.31
N SER A 222 -14.74 12.52 31.48
CA SER A 222 -15.42 12.62 32.75
C SER A 222 -15.98 11.25 33.08
N LEU A 223 -15.24 10.51 33.89
CA LEU A 223 -15.74 9.27 34.47
C LEU A 223 -16.77 9.68 35.54
N GLY A 224 -18.03 9.78 35.09
CA GLY A 224 -19.19 10.20 35.87
C GLY A 224 -19.44 9.32 37.08
N ASP A 225 -20.35 9.76 37.95
CA ASP A 225 -20.52 9.28 39.34
C ASP A 225 -20.98 7.82 39.53
N SER A 226 -20.91 6.95 38.52
CA SER A 226 -20.97 5.50 38.69
C SER A 226 -19.67 5.02 39.36
N SER A 227 -19.79 4.53 40.60
CA SER A 227 -18.66 4.45 41.53
C SER A 227 -17.44 3.64 41.05
N CYS A 228 -17.61 2.70 40.11
CA CYS A 228 -16.59 1.70 39.78
C CYS A 228 -16.01 1.71 38.36
N ASP A 229 -16.58 2.41 37.39
CA ASP A 229 -16.18 2.26 35.97
C ASP A 229 -14.71 2.67 35.75
N CYS A 230 -14.29 3.77 36.38
CA CYS A 230 -12.88 4.20 36.36
C CYS A 230 -11.95 3.11 36.93
N HIS A 231 -12.31 2.54 38.08
CA HIS A 231 -11.50 1.51 38.72
C HIS A 231 -11.48 0.21 37.90
N GLN A 232 -12.59 -0.17 37.27
CA GLN A 232 -12.65 -1.33 36.39
C GLN A 232 -11.80 -1.12 35.14
N PHE A 233 -11.87 0.05 34.50
CA PHE A 233 -11.02 0.41 33.37
C PHE A 233 -9.54 0.38 33.75
N MET A 234 -9.16 1.00 34.87
CA MET A 234 -7.77 0.99 35.34
C MET A 234 -7.30 -0.42 35.74
N LYS A 235 -8.19 -1.25 36.30
CA LYS A 235 -7.92 -2.67 36.59
C LYS A 235 -7.71 -3.45 35.29
N TRP A 236 -8.50 -3.20 34.24
CA TRP A 236 -8.32 -3.82 32.92
C TRP A 236 -6.95 -3.46 32.33
N VAL A 237 -6.63 -2.16 32.26
CA VAL A 237 -5.34 -1.63 31.81
C VAL A 237 -4.18 -2.31 32.53
N LYS A 238 -4.26 -2.41 33.87
CA LYS A 238 -3.22 -3.04 34.69
C LYS A 238 -3.09 -4.55 34.44
N ILE A 239 -4.18 -5.31 34.44
CA ILE A 239 -4.13 -6.77 34.25
C ILE A 239 -3.64 -7.13 32.83
N ARG A 240 -3.95 -6.29 31.84
CA ARG A 240 -3.53 -6.49 30.45
C ARG A 240 -2.19 -5.84 30.10
N ASN A 241 -1.52 -5.19 31.06
CA ASN A 241 -0.25 -4.51 30.86
C ASN A 241 -0.31 -3.46 29.72
N ILE A 242 -1.42 -2.74 29.63
CA ILE A 242 -1.59 -1.65 28.66
C ILE A 242 -0.89 -0.41 29.22
N THR A 243 -0.01 0.17 28.41
CA THR A 243 0.58 1.49 28.66
C THR A 243 -0.46 2.55 28.32
N LEU A 244 -1.08 3.12 29.35
CA LEU A 244 -2.04 4.20 29.21
C LEU A 244 -1.33 5.55 29.21
N VAL A 245 -1.36 6.25 28.08
CA VAL A 245 -0.88 7.64 27.97
C VAL A 245 -2.08 8.54 28.24
N SER A 246 -2.27 8.93 29.50
CA SER A 246 -3.30 9.87 29.94
C SER A 246 -3.09 10.30 31.40
N ASN A 247 -3.74 11.39 31.81
CA ASN A 247 -3.76 11.89 33.19
C ASN A 247 -5.12 11.62 33.86
N ILE A 248 -5.65 10.39 33.71
CA ILE A 248 -6.92 10.01 34.36
C ILE A 248 -6.66 9.70 35.83
N ALA A 249 -7.40 10.35 36.71
CA ALA A 249 -7.40 10.07 38.15
C ALA A 249 -8.79 9.61 38.59
N CYS A 250 -8.89 8.40 39.13
CA CYS A 250 -10.12 7.91 39.76
C CYS A 250 -10.29 8.54 41.16
N LYS A 251 -11.54 8.85 41.55
CA LYS A 251 -11.87 9.32 42.91
C LYS A 251 -11.54 8.22 43.93
N ARG A 252 -10.79 8.52 44.99
CA ARG A 252 -10.28 7.53 45.96
C ARG A 252 -11.38 6.89 46.83
N GLU A 253 -12.45 7.61 47.10
CA GLU A 253 -13.54 7.21 48.00
C GLU A 253 -14.33 5.98 47.51
N THR A 254 -14.19 5.60 46.23
CA THR A 254 -14.91 4.46 45.66
C THR A 254 -14.08 3.18 45.57
N LEU A 255 -12.80 3.19 45.99
CA LEU A 255 -11.92 2.03 45.87
C LEU A 255 -12.37 0.82 46.72
N ASP A 256 -12.86 1.06 47.95
CA ASP A 256 -13.24 -0.02 48.88
C ASP A 256 -14.49 -0.76 48.41
N SER A 257 -15.45 -0.07 47.79
CA SER A 257 -16.68 -0.68 47.24
C SER A 257 -16.49 -1.34 45.87
N CYS A 258 -15.43 -1.01 45.14
CA CYS A 258 -15.18 -1.50 43.77
C CYS A 258 -14.12 -2.63 43.69
N SER A 259 -13.52 -3.00 44.82
CA SER A 259 -12.44 -4.01 44.91
C SER A 259 -12.88 -5.41 44.45
N ALA A 260 -14.17 -5.76 44.62
CA ALA A 260 -14.73 -7.08 44.33
C ALA A 260 -15.32 -7.25 42.92
N THR A 261 -15.39 -6.20 42.08
CA THR A 261 -16.05 -6.34 40.78
C THR A 261 -15.15 -7.09 39.78
N SER A 262 -15.61 -8.28 39.39
CA SER A 262 -15.21 -8.97 38.16
C SER A 262 -15.70 -8.19 36.95
N PHE A 263 -15.03 -8.35 35.81
CA PHE A 263 -15.53 -7.82 34.53
C PHE A 263 -16.85 -8.49 34.19
N THR A 264 -17.71 -7.78 33.44
CA THR A 264 -19.00 -8.34 33.04
C THR A 264 -18.80 -9.52 32.09
N ASN A 265 -19.82 -10.38 31.99
CA ASN A 265 -19.81 -11.48 31.03
C ASN A 265 -19.70 -10.95 29.58
N GLU A 266 -20.30 -9.79 29.31
CA GLU A 266 -20.23 -9.12 28.02
C GLU A 266 -18.81 -8.66 27.69
N THR A 267 -18.14 -7.96 28.61
CA THR A 267 -16.73 -7.55 28.47
C THR A 267 -15.84 -8.75 28.16
N MET A 268 -16.01 -9.84 28.90
CA MET A 268 -15.22 -11.06 28.69
C MET A 268 -15.56 -11.76 27.39
N ALA A 269 -16.82 -11.70 26.91
CA ALA A 269 -17.21 -12.24 25.61
C ALA A 269 -16.50 -11.50 24.47
N LEU A 270 -16.51 -10.16 24.49
CA LEU A 270 -15.82 -9.31 23.51
C LEU A 270 -14.32 -9.62 23.44
N TYR A 271 -13.67 -9.77 24.60
CA TYR A 271 -12.26 -10.12 24.67
C TYR A 271 -11.96 -11.54 24.16
N ASN A 272 -12.79 -12.51 24.54
CA ASN A 272 -12.63 -13.90 24.11
C ASN A 272 -12.88 -14.07 22.61
N GLU A 273 -13.79 -13.29 22.03
CA GLU A 273 -14.01 -13.24 20.58
C GLU A 273 -12.73 -12.81 19.85
N CYS A 274 -12.06 -11.76 20.34
CA CYS A 274 -10.77 -11.34 19.81
C CYS A 274 -9.67 -12.41 19.96
N LEU A 275 -9.59 -13.07 21.13
CA LEU A 275 -8.64 -14.18 21.31
C LEU A 275 -8.91 -15.34 20.35
N GLY A 276 -10.18 -15.67 20.12
CA GLY A 276 -10.59 -16.67 19.14
C GLY A 276 -10.11 -16.32 17.73
N ALA A 277 -10.23 -15.04 17.34
CA ALA A 277 -9.73 -14.56 16.05
C ALA A 277 -8.21 -14.72 15.89
N ILE A 278 -7.42 -14.53 16.97
CA ILE A 278 -5.98 -14.81 16.96
C ILE A 278 -5.69 -16.27 16.65
N GLU A 279 -6.39 -17.19 17.32
CA GLU A 279 -6.16 -18.63 17.14
C GLU A 279 -6.56 -19.11 15.74
N ILE A 280 -7.66 -18.59 15.20
CA ILE A 280 -8.07 -18.82 13.81
C ILE A 280 -6.99 -18.32 12.84
N ALA A 281 -6.48 -17.10 13.04
CA ALA A 281 -5.43 -16.54 12.19
C ALA A 281 -4.13 -17.36 12.24
N LYS A 282 -3.71 -17.81 13.43
CA LYS A 282 -2.55 -18.71 13.60
C LYS A 282 -2.76 -20.03 12.89
N ALA A 283 -3.93 -20.65 13.02
CA ALA A 283 -4.27 -21.91 12.37
C ALA A 283 -4.24 -21.77 10.84
N GLN A 284 -4.80 -20.68 10.30
CA GLN A 284 -4.76 -20.37 8.88
C GLN A 284 -3.34 -20.12 8.37
N ALA A 285 -2.51 -19.39 9.12
CA ALA A 285 -1.11 -19.16 8.76
C ALA A 285 -0.31 -20.47 8.69
N LYS A 286 -0.50 -21.36 9.68
CA LYS A 286 0.10 -22.70 9.69
C LYS A 286 -0.37 -23.56 8.53
N ALA A 287 -1.67 -23.53 8.22
CA ALA A 287 -2.24 -24.24 7.08
C ALA A 287 -1.63 -23.74 5.76
N LYS A 288 -1.58 -22.42 5.54
CA LYS A 288 -0.96 -21.81 4.35
C LYS A 288 0.50 -22.23 4.19
N ALA A 289 1.29 -22.18 5.27
CA ALA A 289 2.68 -22.62 5.25
C ALA A 289 2.82 -24.10 4.84
N THR A 290 1.97 -24.98 5.41
CA THR A 290 1.93 -26.41 5.06
C THR A 290 1.58 -26.65 3.58
N TRP A 291 0.64 -25.89 3.02
CA TRP A 291 0.28 -26.01 1.60
C TRP A 291 1.37 -25.50 0.67
N ILE A 292 2.05 -24.41 1.03
CA ILE A 292 3.19 -23.89 0.26
C ILE A 292 4.34 -24.89 0.24
N THR A 293 4.67 -25.48 1.39
CA THR A 293 5.73 -26.49 1.47
C THR A 293 5.37 -27.74 0.67
N ALA A 294 4.15 -28.26 0.81
CA ALA A 294 3.66 -29.38 0.01
C ALA A 294 3.74 -29.11 -1.50
N GLY A 295 3.26 -27.94 -1.95
CA GLY A 295 3.33 -27.51 -3.35
C GLY A 295 4.76 -27.40 -3.86
N SER A 296 5.67 -26.86 -3.05
CA SER A 296 7.10 -26.77 -3.40
C SER A 296 7.77 -28.14 -3.55
N CYS A 297 7.43 -29.10 -2.68
CA CYS A 297 7.93 -30.47 -2.76
C CYS A 297 7.43 -31.19 -4.01
N ILE A 298 6.14 -31.03 -4.34
CA ILE A 298 5.55 -31.59 -5.56
C ILE A 298 6.24 -31.01 -6.80
N LEU A 299 6.44 -29.69 -6.83
CA LEU A 299 7.13 -29.03 -7.94
C LEU A 299 8.57 -29.53 -8.09
N ALA A 300 9.33 -29.65 -6.99
CA ALA A 300 10.69 -30.18 -7.00
C ALA A 300 10.74 -31.62 -7.54
N PHE A 301 9.79 -32.47 -7.12
CA PHE A 301 9.68 -33.84 -7.62
C PHE A 301 9.42 -33.88 -9.13
N LEU A 302 8.48 -33.07 -9.63
CA LEU A 302 8.17 -32.97 -11.05
C LEU A 302 9.39 -32.50 -11.87
N VAL A 303 10.13 -31.51 -11.38
CA VAL A 303 11.37 -31.03 -12.01
C VAL A 303 12.41 -32.16 -12.08
N CYS A 304 12.61 -32.92 -11.00
CA CYS A 304 13.51 -34.07 -10.99
C CYS A 304 13.10 -35.14 -11.99
N VAL A 305 11.80 -35.45 -12.10
CA VAL A 305 11.28 -36.40 -13.10
C VAL A 305 11.53 -35.90 -14.51
N ILE A 306 11.27 -34.63 -14.80
CA ILE A 306 11.50 -34.03 -16.13
C ILE A 306 12.99 -34.08 -16.50
N ILE A 307 13.88 -33.74 -15.57
CA ILE A 307 15.34 -33.83 -15.77
C ILE A 307 15.76 -35.28 -16.02
N GLY A 308 15.20 -36.23 -15.25
CA GLY A 308 15.44 -37.66 -15.43
C GLY A 308 15.02 -38.14 -16.82
N LEU A 309 13.80 -37.82 -17.26
CA LEU A 309 13.28 -38.14 -18.58
C LEU A 309 14.11 -37.49 -19.70
N TYR A 310 14.53 -36.24 -19.53
CA TYR A 310 15.42 -35.55 -20.46
C TYR A 310 16.77 -36.27 -20.59
N CYS A 311 17.38 -36.67 -19.47
CA CYS A 311 18.62 -37.44 -19.45
C CYS A 311 18.47 -38.80 -20.15
N VAL A 312 17.37 -39.52 -19.91
CA VAL A 312 17.04 -40.78 -20.58
C VAL A 312 16.86 -40.57 -22.08
N HIS A 313 16.09 -39.56 -22.48
CA HIS A 313 15.87 -39.21 -23.90
C HIS A 313 17.21 -38.88 -24.60
N LYS A 314 18.05 -38.05 -23.98
CA LYS A 314 19.38 -37.70 -24.50
C LYS A 314 20.28 -38.94 -24.66
N ARG A 315 20.24 -39.87 -23.70
CA ARG A 315 20.98 -41.14 -23.76
C ARG A 315 20.47 -42.04 -24.89
N ASN A 316 19.16 -42.16 -25.06
CA ASN A 316 18.54 -42.93 -26.13
C ASN A 316 18.88 -42.35 -27.51
N LYS A 317 18.78 -41.02 -27.69
CA LYS A 317 19.17 -40.33 -28.93
C LYS A 317 20.66 -40.56 -29.28
N LYS A 318 21.55 -40.58 -28.28
CA LYS A 318 22.98 -40.91 -28.48
C LYS A 318 23.18 -42.37 -28.89
N ARG A 319 22.42 -43.30 -28.30
CA ARG A 319 22.42 -44.73 -28.67
C ARG A 319 21.94 -44.94 -30.11
N GLU A 320 20.86 -44.28 -30.52
CA GLU A 320 20.38 -44.35 -31.91
C GLU A 320 21.39 -43.81 -32.91
N LYS A 321 22.02 -42.65 -32.62
CA LYS A 321 23.10 -42.12 -33.48
C LYS A 321 24.27 -43.10 -33.62
N LYS A 322 24.65 -43.81 -32.55
CA LYS A 322 25.68 -44.86 -32.60
C LYS A 322 25.23 -46.06 -33.45
N LYS A 323 23.98 -46.54 -33.28
CA LYS A 323 23.43 -47.64 -34.09
C LYS A 323 23.41 -47.29 -35.59
N LYS A 324 22.94 -46.09 -35.95
CA LYS A 324 22.96 -45.62 -37.35
C LYS A 324 24.37 -45.59 -37.93
N LYS A 325 25.35 -45.03 -37.22
CA LYS A 325 26.77 -45.02 -37.65
C LYS A 325 27.33 -46.44 -37.84
N ALA A 326 27.01 -47.37 -36.94
CA ALA A 326 27.45 -48.76 -37.06
C ALA A 326 26.82 -49.47 -38.27
N GLN A 327 25.53 -49.25 -38.55
CA GLN A 327 24.87 -49.76 -39.76
C GLN A 327 25.48 -49.20 -41.03
N THR A 328 25.76 -47.88 -41.10
CA THR A 328 26.41 -47.28 -42.27
C THR A 328 27.82 -47.83 -42.48
N LEU A 329 28.59 -48.02 -41.40
CA LEU A 329 29.92 -48.62 -41.50
C LEU A 329 29.87 -50.08 -41.98
N ALA A 330 28.94 -50.87 -41.47
CA ALA A 330 28.75 -52.26 -41.90
C ALA A 330 28.34 -52.35 -43.39
N ALA A 331 27.43 -51.47 -43.84
CA ALA A 331 27.04 -51.40 -45.25
C ALA A 331 28.22 -51.00 -46.16
N ASN A 332 29.04 -50.03 -45.73
CA ASN A 332 30.24 -49.63 -46.47
C ASN A 332 31.25 -50.78 -46.56
N ASN A 333 31.51 -51.49 -45.46
CA ASN A 333 32.43 -52.63 -45.46
C ASN A 333 31.94 -53.75 -46.38
N ALA A 334 30.66 -54.11 -46.32
CA ALA A 334 30.06 -55.13 -47.20
C ALA A 334 30.17 -54.77 -48.69
N ASN A 335 29.96 -53.49 -49.04
CA ASN A 335 30.16 -53.02 -50.41
C ASN A 335 31.63 -53.12 -50.85
N THR A 336 32.58 -52.91 -49.92
CA THR A 336 34.02 -53.00 -50.20
C THR A 336 34.45 -54.45 -50.45
N GLU A 337 33.91 -55.40 -49.68
CA GLU A 337 34.15 -56.83 -49.89
C GLU A 337 33.60 -57.34 -51.23
N LEU A 338 32.40 -56.87 -51.63
CA LEU A 338 31.83 -57.18 -52.96
C LEU A 338 32.68 -56.65 -54.13
N LEU A 339 33.31 -55.49 -53.97
CA LEU A 339 34.21 -54.91 -54.97
C LEU A 339 35.50 -55.73 -55.10
N ASN A 340 36.06 -56.18 -53.98
CA ASN A 340 37.30 -56.95 -53.98
C ASN A 340 37.12 -58.40 -54.47
N GLY A 341 35.95 -59.01 -54.24
CA GLY A 341 35.64 -60.36 -54.73
C GLY A 341 35.41 -60.47 -56.25
N ASN A 342 35.26 -59.35 -56.96
CA ASN A 342 35.03 -59.32 -58.42
C ASN A 342 36.29 -58.96 -59.23
N LEU A 343 37.47 -58.90 -58.61
CA LEU A 343 38.73 -58.67 -59.32
C LEU A 343 39.31 -60.01 -59.83
N PRO A 344 39.62 -60.15 -61.13
CA PRO A 344 40.17 -61.39 -61.68
C PRO A 344 41.58 -61.64 -61.15
N GLU A 345 41.88 -62.89 -60.78
CA GLU A 345 43.21 -63.30 -60.31
C GLU A 345 44.28 -63.06 -61.38
N PRO A 346 45.44 -62.49 -61.03
CA PRO A 346 46.50 -62.23 -61.99
C PRO A 346 47.20 -63.53 -62.40
N VAL A 347 47.31 -63.68 -63.73
CA VAL A 347 47.89 -64.81 -64.52
C VAL A 347 49.39 -64.99 -64.29
#